data_AF-A0A255YJF2-F1
#
_entry.id   AF-A0A255YJF2-F1
#
_cell.length_a   1.000
_cell.length_b   1.000
_cell.length_c   1.000
_cell.angle_alpha   90.00
_cell.angle_beta   90.00
_cell.angle_gamma   90.00
#
_symmetry.space_group_name_H-M   'P 1'
#
loop_
_entity.id
_entity.type
_entity.pdbx_description
1 polymer ?
#
loop_
_entity_poly.entity_id
_entity_poly.type
_entity_poly.pdbx_seq_one_letter_code
_entity_poly.pdbx_strand_id
1 'polypeptide(L)'
;MGMTDHRIALEASLALAVDRIGDPQPAIYARLFARHPAMEAEFWRDTSGRIRGEMLARSLEMALDLAAPHAPNGGWENQGWGGAFLATEAVTHDAYGINRAVFADFLPIIAAVMAEAGGDGFTPAMAAAWDVVLARAAAVLAALPGSSMAARVIDVEDVLPPVSQRGAFFPQR
;
A
#
# COMPACT_ATOMS: atom_id res chain seq x y z
N MET A 1 -33.22 -0.79 5.20
CA MET A 1 -31.85 -1.33 5.03
C MET A 1 -30.95 -0.13 4.82
N GLY A 2 -30.30 0.37 5.88
CA GLY A 2 -29.48 1.58 5.78
C GLY A 2 -28.29 1.33 4.87
N MET A 3 -28.01 2.25 3.93
CA MET A 3 -26.79 2.21 3.12
C MET A 3 -25.59 2.13 4.08
N THR A 4 -24.87 1.00 4.03
CA THR A 4 -23.63 0.87 4.80
C THR A 4 -22.62 1.82 4.18
N ASP A 5 -22.19 2.82 4.94
CA ASP A 5 -21.12 3.70 4.52
C ASP A 5 -19.80 2.96 4.68
N HIS A 6 -19.29 2.42 3.56
CA HIS A 6 -18.06 1.64 3.54
C HIS A 6 -16.86 2.43 4.07
N ARG A 7 -16.83 3.76 3.89
CA ARG A 7 -15.75 4.59 4.43
C ARG A 7 -15.76 4.57 5.95
N ILE A 8 -16.92 4.74 6.59
CA ILE A 8 -17.03 4.71 8.05
C ILE A 8 -16.59 3.34 8.60
N ALA A 9 -16.99 2.25 7.94
CA ALA A 9 -16.56 0.91 8.35
C ALA A 9 -15.04 0.69 8.14
N LEU A 10 -14.46 1.25 7.07
CA LEU A 10 -13.01 1.23 6.84
C LEU A 10 -12.28 2.00 7.96
N GLU A 11 -12.69 3.23 8.25
CA GLU A 11 -12.13 4.06 9.34
C GLU A 11 -12.19 3.34 10.69
N ALA A 12 -13.33 2.72 11.01
CA ALA A 12 -13.49 1.95 12.23
C ALA A 12 -12.54 0.74 12.29
N SER A 13 -12.28 0.08 11.16
CA SER A 13 -11.32 -1.04 11.11
C SER A 13 -9.89 -0.60 11.38
N LEU A 14 -9.50 0.58 10.89
CA LEU A 14 -8.17 1.16 11.12
C LEU A 14 -8.01 1.55 12.60
N ALA A 15 -9.01 2.22 13.18
CA ALA A 15 -9.02 2.57 14.59
C ALA A 15 -8.93 1.32 15.48
N LEU A 16 -9.71 0.29 15.18
CA LEU A 16 -9.67 -0.99 15.89
C LEU A 16 -8.27 -1.63 15.83
N ALA A 17 -7.64 -1.66 14.67
CA ALA A 17 -6.29 -2.22 14.54
C ALA A 17 -5.28 -1.44 15.41
N VAL A 18 -5.34 -0.11 15.39
CA VAL A 18 -4.46 0.73 16.23
C VAL A 18 -4.70 0.49 17.72
N ASP A 19 -5.97 0.40 18.15
CA ASP A 19 -6.32 0.11 19.54
C ASP A 19 -5.79 -1.26 20.00
N ARG A 20 -5.64 -2.23 19.08
CA ARG A 20 -5.21 -3.60 19.37
C ARG A 20 -3.71 -3.79 19.33
N ILE A 21 -3.02 -3.22 18.34
CA ILE A 21 -1.59 -3.50 18.09
C ILE A 21 -0.71 -2.25 18.05
N GLY A 22 -1.26 -1.05 18.25
CA GLY A 22 -0.53 0.20 18.08
C GLY A 22 -0.29 0.50 16.60
N ASP A 23 0.90 1.02 16.27
CA ASP A 23 1.27 1.30 14.88
C ASP A 23 1.28 0.01 14.03
N PRO A 24 0.42 -0.11 12.99
CA PRO A 24 0.38 -1.30 12.16
C PRO A 24 1.51 -1.37 11.12
N GLN A 25 2.27 -0.29 10.90
CA GLN A 25 3.32 -0.23 9.88
C GLN A 25 4.33 -1.39 9.97
N PRO A 26 4.89 -1.76 11.14
CA PRO A 26 5.86 -2.85 11.21
C PRO A 26 5.28 -4.18 10.74
N ALA A 27 4.02 -4.49 11.08
CA ALA A 27 3.36 -5.74 10.68
C ALA A 27 3.08 -5.79 9.17
N ILE A 28 2.65 -4.67 8.59
CA ILE A 28 2.41 -4.53 7.15
C ILE A 28 3.68 -4.77 6.35
N TYR A 29 4.78 -4.09 6.71
CA TYR A 29 6.04 -4.23 5.98
C TYR A 29 6.73 -5.56 6.23
N ALA A 30 6.62 -6.15 7.42
CA ALA A 30 7.09 -7.51 7.67
C ALA A 30 6.40 -8.51 6.74
N ARG A 31 5.08 -8.37 6.53
CA ARG A 31 4.33 -9.22 5.60
C ARG A 31 4.69 -8.95 4.13
N LEU A 32 4.90 -7.68 3.75
CA LEU A 32 5.38 -7.32 2.42
C LEU A 32 6.72 -7.99 2.12
N PHE A 33 7.70 -7.89 3.03
CA PHE A 33 9.03 -8.45 2.81
C PHE A 33 9.05 -9.98 2.90
N ALA A 34 8.18 -10.60 3.72
CA ALA A 34 8.03 -12.05 3.71
C ALA A 34 7.51 -12.55 2.35
N ARG A 35 6.61 -11.80 1.69
CA ARG A 35 6.04 -12.16 0.38
C ARG A 35 6.96 -11.78 -0.78
N HIS A 36 7.62 -10.63 -0.69
CA HIS A 36 8.50 -10.06 -1.71
C HIS A 36 9.84 -9.65 -1.08
N PRO A 37 10.75 -10.60 -0.77
CA PRO A 37 11.99 -10.30 -0.04
C PRO A 37 12.88 -9.24 -0.70
N ALA A 38 12.90 -9.22 -2.03
CA ALA A 38 13.67 -8.23 -2.79
C ALA A 38 13.24 -6.78 -2.53
N MET A 39 11.99 -6.55 -2.07
CA MET A 39 11.49 -5.20 -1.78
C MET A 39 12.16 -4.55 -0.58
N GLU A 40 12.76 -5.32 0.34
CA GLU A 40 13.44 -4.72 1.49
C GLU A 40 14.63 -3.85 1.05
N ALA A 41 15.36 -4.27 0.02
CA ALA A 41 16.50 -3.53 -0.54
C ALA A 41 16.08 -2.21 -1.22
N GLU A 42 14.86 -2.13 -1.74
CA GLU A 42 14.31 -0.91 -2.37
C GLU A 42 14.17 0.23 -1.34
N PHE A 43 14.07 -0.09 -0.05
CA PHE A 43 13.97 0.88 1.05
C PHE A 43 15.33 1.32 1.63
N TRP A 44 16.42 1.22 0.87
CA TRP A 44 17.78 1.57 1.33
C TRP A 44 17.93 3.01 1.88
N ARG A 45 17.07 3.95 1.45
CA ARG A 45 17.03 5.34 1.95
C ARG A 45 16.25 5.49 3.27
N ASP A 46 15.45 4.51 3.64
CA ASP A 46 14.54 4.59 4.78
C ASP A 46 15.18 4.11 6.08
N THR A 47 16.18 4.84 6.57
CA THR A 47 16.87 4.48 7.81
C THR A 47 16.05 4.73 9.07
N SER A 48 14.97 5.51 8.98
CA SER A 48 14.14 5.97 10.11
C SER A 48 12.71 5.43 10.09
N GLY A 49 12.30 4.70 9.05
CA GLY A 49 10.92 4.25 8.87
C GLY A 49 9.97 5.32 8.32
N ARG A 50 10.45 6.56 8.12
CA ARG A 50 9.61 7.70 7.70
C ARG A 50 9.12 7.58 6.26
N ILE A 51 9.91 7.01 5.36
CA ILE A 51 9.48 6.84 3.95
C ILE A 51 8.34 5.83 3.91
N ARG A 52 8.51 4.69 4.60
CA ARG A 52 7.47 3.68 4.74
C ARG A 52 6.21 4.22 5.43
N GLY A 53 6.36 5.09 6.42
CA GLY A 53 5.23 5.75 7.09
C GLY A 53 4.45 6.68 6.18
N GLU A 54 5.13 7.50 5.40
CA GLU A 54 4.48 8.36 4.41
C GLU A 54 3.77 7.52 3.34
N MET A 55 4.43 6.50 2.79
CA MET A 55 3.81 5.60 1.80
C MET A 55 2.55 4.91 2.34
N LEU A 56 2.60 4.44 3.58
CA LEU A 56 1.44 3.83 4.22
C LEU A 56 0.32 4.86 4.44
N ALA A 57 0.62 6.05 4.95
CA ALA A 57 -0.36 7.10 5.18
C ALA A 57 -1.10 7.48 3.88
N ARG A 58 -0.36 7.69 2.79
CA ARG A 58 -0.92 7.97 1.45
C ARG A 58 -1.77 6.83 0.92
N SER A 59 -1.36 5.59 1.18
CA SER A 59 -2.13 4.40 0.80
C SER A 59 -3.45 4.29 1.57
N LEU A 60 -3.47 4.69 2.85
CA LEU A 60 -4.69 4.71 3.67
C LEU A 60 -5.63 5.85 3.25
N GLU A 61 -5.12 7.05 2.96
CA GLU A 61 -5.91 8.15 2.39
C GLU A 61 -6.60 7.71 1.09
N MET A 62 -5.84 7.06 0.22
CA MET A 62 -6.34 6.50 -1.04
C MET A 62 -7.41 5.44 -0.79
N ALA A 63 -7.20 4.53 0.15
CA ALA A 63 -8.18 3.50 0.50
C ALA A 63 -9.49 4.11 1.04
N LEU A 64 -9.39 5.17 1.85
CA LEU A 64 -10.55 5.90 2.37
C LEU A 64 -11.36 6.59 1.27
N ASP A 65 -10.69 7.21 0.30
CA ASP A 65 -11.35 7.77 -0.89
C ASP A 65 -12.03 6.66 -1.71
N LEU A 66 -11.32 5.54 -1.94
CA LEU A 66 -11.86 4.37 -2.65
C LEU A 66 -13.04 3.72 -1.91
N ALA A 67 -13.18 3.89 -0.60
CA ALA A 67 -14.33 3.41 0.17
C ALA A 67 -15.51 4.41 0.18
N ALA A 68 -15.30 5.65 -0.25
CA ALA A 68 -16.30 6.70 -0.14
C ALA A 68 -17.49 6.48 -1.09
N PRO A 69 -18.71 6.95 -0.73
CA PRO A 69 -19.89 6.87 -1.60
C PRO A 69 -19.74 7.62 -2.92
N HIS A 70 -18.95 8.71 -2.94
CA HIS A 70 -18.68 9.49 -4.14
C HIS A 70 -17.68 8.80 -5.07
N ALA A 71 -16.93 7.80 -4.58
CA ALA A 71 -15.94 7.15 -5.41
C ALA A 71 -16.66 6.37 -6.52
N PRO A 72 -16.28 6.64 -7.79
CA PRO A 72 -16.94 6.04 -8.94
C PRO A 72 -16.74 4.52 -8.96
N ASN A 73 -17.73 3.80 -9.49
CA ASN A 73 -17.76 2.33 -9.52
C ASN A 73 -16.87 1.71 -10.63
N GLY A 74 -15.88 2.46 -11.14
CA GLY A 74 -14.93 2.01 -12.16
C GLY A 74 -14.96 2.80 -13.46
N GLY A 75 -13.98 2.52 -14.33
CA GLY A 75 -13.74 3.21 -15.61
C GLY A 75 -12.58 4.21 -15.53
N TRP A 76 -11.87 4.45 -16.64
CA TRP A 76 -10.78 5.45 -16.70
C TRP A 76 -11.28 6.90 -16.56
N GLU A 77 -12.52 7.15 -17.01
CA GLU A 77 -13.07 8.50 -17.19
C GLU A 77 -13.57 9.14 -15.89
N ASN A 78 -13.70 8.36 -14.82
CA ASN A 78 -14.11 8.84 -13.51
C ASN A 78 -13.52 7.90 -12.45
N GLN A 79 -12.40 8.28 -11.83
CA GLN A 79 -11.69 7.46 -10.83
C GLN A 79 -11.68 8.03 -9.42
N GLY A 80 -12.25 9.22 -9.20
CA GLY A 80 -12.06 9.96 -7.96
C GLY A 80 -10.58 10.29 -7.72
N TRP A 81 -10.26 10.84 -6.55
CA TRP A 81 -8.87 11.13 -6.22
C TRP A 81 -8.07 9.85 -5.95
N GLY A 82 -8.64 8.90 -5.20
CA GLY A 82 -7.99 7.66 -4.81
C GLY A 82 -7.62 6.78 -6.00
N GLY A 83 -8.53 6.62 -6.98
CA GLY A 83 -8.22 5.86 -8.19
C GLY A 83 -7.16 6.54 -9.06
N ALA A 84 -7.24 7.86 -9.24
CA ALA A 84 -6.22 8.61 -9.99
C ALA A 84 -4.84 8.57 -9.32
N PHE A 85 -4.80 8.65 -7.98
CA PHE A 85 -3.58 8.47 -7.19
C PHE A 85 -3.01 7.06 -7.36
N LEU A 86 -3.83 6.03 -7.19
CA LEU A 86 -3.42 4.63 -7.39
C LEU A 86 -2.84 4.39 -8.78
N ALA A 87 -3.50 4.90 -9.83
CA ALA A 87 -3.04 4.80 -11.21
C ALA A 87 -1.67 5.45 -11.41
N THR A 88 -1.50 6.65 -10.87
CA THR A 88 -0.24 7.41 -10.95
C THR A 88 0.89 6.67 -10.23
N GLU A 89 0.65 6.22 -8.99
CA GLU A 89 1.64 5.50 -8.20
C GLU A 89 2.02 4.17 -8.86
N ALA A 90 1.06 3.44 -9.44
CA ALA A 90 1.34 2.21 -10.17
C ALA A 90 2.28 2.44 -11.36
N VAL A 91 2.09 3.53 -12.12
CA VAL A 91 2.97 3.91 -13.24
C VAL A 91 4.34 4.37 -12.74
N THR A 92 4.38 5.16 -11.67
CA THR A 92 5.64 5.62 -11.05
C THR A 92 6.48 4.45 -10.53
N HIS A 93 5.85 3.50 -9.85
CA HIS A 93 6.52 2.30 -9.33
C HIS A 93 7.01 1.40 -10.47
N ASP A 94 6.22 1.24 -11.53
CA ASP A 94 6.63 0.52 -12.75
C ASP A 94 7.85 1.19 -13.40
N ALA A 95 7.90 2.52 -13.46
CA ALA A 95 9.06 3.29 -13.94
C ALA A 95 10.29 3.16 -13.02
N TYR A 96 10.08 2.88 -11.73
CA TYR A 96 11.14 2.45 -10.82
C TYR A 96 11.42 0.94 -10.89
N GLY A 97 10.89 0.20 -11.85
CA GLY A 97 11.16 -1.24 -12.00
C GLY A 97 10.52 -2.12 -10.92
N ILE A 98 9.58 -1.58 -10.15
CA ILE A 98 8.73 -2.35 -9.23
C ILE A 98 7.58 -2.90 -10.05
N ASN A 99 7.54 -4.22 -10.21
CA ASN A 99 6.55 -4.88 -11.03
C ASN A 99 5.12 -4.61 -10.51
N ARG A 100 4.18 -4.36 -11.43
CA ARG A 100 2.79 -4.03 -11.07
C ARG A 100 2.08 -5.12 -10.26
N ALA A 101 2.45 -6.39 -10.39
CA ALA A 101 1.92 -7.47 -9.56
C ALA A 101 2.39 -7.35 -8.10
N VAL A 102 3.64 -6.92 -7.87
CA VAL A 102 4.15 -6.64 -6.52
C VAL A 102 3.43 -5.43 -5.93
N PHE A 103 3.27 -4.37 -6.72
CA PHE A 103 2.52 -3.17 -6.31
C PHE A 103 1.06 -3.50 -5.94
N ALA A 104 0.41 -4.35 -6.72
CA ALA A 104 -0.98 -4.77 -6.50
C ALA A 104 -1.20 -5.54 -5.18
N ASP A 105 -0.15 -6.15 -4.61
CA ASP A 105 -0.26 -6.91 -3.37
C ASP A 105 -0.33 -6.03 -2.11
N PHE A 106 0.03 -4.74 -2.19
CA PHE A 106 0.17 -3.90 -0.98
C PHE A 106 -1.15 -3.64 -0.26
N LEU A 107 -2.22 -3.26 -0.98
CA LEU A 107 -3.54 -3.06 -0.37
C LEU A 107 -4.13 -4.36 0.24
N PRO A 108 -4.09 -5.52 -0.44
CA PRO A 108 -4.44 -6.81 0.17
C PRO A 108 -3.66 -7.11 1.46
N ILE A 109 -2.36 -6.80 1.50
CA ILE A 109 -1.54 -6.97 2.70
C ILE A 109 -2.05 -6.09 3.85
N ILE A 110 -2.33 -4.81 3.59
CA ILE A 110 -2.89 -3.89 4.59
C ILE A 110 -4.22 -4.44 5.11
N ALA A 111 -5.14 -4.81 4.21
CA ALA A 111 -6.45 -5.35 4.57
C ALA A 111 -6.33 -6.60 5.47
N ALA A 112 -5.44 -7.52 5.13
CA ALA A 112 -5.20 -8.73 5.90
C ALA A 112 -4.63 -8.42 7.30
N VAL A 113 -3.73 -7.44 7.42
CA VAL A 113 -3.21 -7.01 8.72
C VAL A 113 -4.31 -6.37 9.58
N MET A 114 -5.19 -5.55 8.99
CA MET A 114 -6.32 -4.96 9.75
C MET A 114 -7.30 -6.04 10.24
N ALA A 115 -7.62 -7.02 9.39
CA ALA A 115 -8.49 -8.13 9.76
C ALA A 115 -7.90 -8.96 10.92
N GLU A 116 -6.61 -9.30 10.83
CA GLU A 116 -5.93 -10.06 11.88
C GLU A 116 -5.79 -9.28 13.18
N ALA A 117 -5.44 -7.99 13.10
CA ALA A 117 -5.35 -7.13 14.28
C ALA A 117 -6.71 -6.95 14.97
N GLY A 118 -7.79 -6.85 14.19
CA GLY A 118 -9.15 -6.72 14.71
C GLY A 118 -9.68 -8.00 15.36
N GLY A 119 -9.22 -9.18 14.91
CA GLY A 119 -9.66 -10.48 15.44
C GLY A 119 -11.18 -10.60 15.48
N ASP A 120 -11.73 -11.06 16.60
CA ASP A 120 -13.19 -11.18 16.80
C ASP A 120 -13.94 -9.83 16.73
N GLY A 121 -13.23 -8.70 16.89
CA GLY A 121 -13.80 -7.36 16.75
C GLY A 121 -13.94 -6.90 15.30
N PHE A 122 -13.34 -7.61 14.33
CA PHE A 122 -13.41 -7.26 12.93
C PHE A 122 -14.77 -7.67 12.33
N THR A 123 -15.64 -6.69 12.13
CA THR A 123 -17.04 -6.93 11.78
C THR A 123 -17.25 -7.28 10.29
N PRO A 124 -18.37 -7.91 9.92
CA PRO A 124 -18.72 -8.11 8.51
C PRO A 124 -18.81 -6.81 7.69
N ALA A 125 -19.18 -5.69 8.31
CA ALA A 125 -19.21 -4.39 7.64
C ALA A 125 -17.79 -3.88 7.30
N MET A 126 -16.81 -4.12 8.19
CA MET A 126 -15.40 -3.81 7.93
C MET A 126 -14.85 -4.67 6.80
N ALA A 127 -15.17 -5.98 6.79
CA ALA A 127 -14.79 -6.88 5.70
C ALA A 127 -15.36 -6.39 4.35
N ALA A 128 -16.66 -6.08 4.30
CA ALA A 128 -17.30 -5.57 3.09
C ALA A 128 -16.71 -4.23 2.61
N ALA A 129 -16.27 -3.36 3.53
CA ALA A 129 -15.58 -2.12 3.16
C ALA A 129 -14.23 -2.38 2.50
N TRP A 130 -13.43 -3.29 3.04
CA TRP A 130 -12.17 -3.71 2.42
C TRP A 130 -12.40 -4.39 1.07
N ASP A 131 -13.42 -5.24 0.93
CA ASP A 131 -13.77 -5.87 -0.36
C ASP A 131 -14.07 -4.82 -1.45
N VAL A 132 -14.80 -3.76 -1.09
CA VAL A 132 -15.09 -2.64 -2.02
C VAL A 132 -13.80 -1.92 -2.43
N VAL A 133 -12.91 -1.61 -1.48
CA VAL A 133 -11.62 -0.96 -1.77
C VAL A 133 -10.77 -1.82 -2.69
N LEU A 134 -10.64 -3.11 -2.39
CA LEU A 134 -9.83 -4.06 -3.16
C LEU A 134 -10.40 -4.26 -4.57
N ALA A 135 -11.72 -4.37 -4.71
CA ALA A 135 -12.38 -4.51 -6.01
C ALA A 135 -12.17 -3.25 -6.88
N ARG A 136 -12.32 -2.06 -6.30
CA ARG A 136 -12.09 -0.78 -7.00
C ARG A 136 -10.62 -0.61 -7.38
N ALA A 137 -9.69 -0.91 -6.47
CA ALA A 137 -8.27 -0.88 -6.75
C ALA A 137 -7.87 -1.85 -7.89
N ALA A 138 -8.38 -3.08 -7.86
CA ALA A 138 -8.16 -4.06 -8.92
C ALA A 138 -8.70 -3.56 -10.28
N ALA A 139 -9.88 -2.94 -10.30
CA ALA A 139 -10.45 -2.36 -11.52
C ALA A 139 -9.59 -1.23 -12.09
N VAL A 140 -9.04 -0.34 -11.23
CA VAL A 140 -8.11 0.71 -11.65
C VAL A 140 -6.86 0.10 -12.28
N LEU A 141 -6.22 -0.86 -11.59
CA LEU A 141 -4.98 -1.48 -12.07
C LEU A 141 -5.17 -2.26 -13.37
N ALA A 142 -6.32 -2.93 -13.54
CA ALA A 142 -6.67 -3.65 -14.76
C ALA A 142 -6.92 -2.73 -15.97
N ALA A 143 -7.36 -1.49 -15.73
CA ALA A 143 -7.59 -0.50 -16.78
C ALA A 143 -6.30 0.18 -17.27
N LEU A 144 -5.20 0.09 -16.51
CA LEU A 144 -3.94 0.69 -16.91
C LEU A 144 -3.33 -0.07 -18.10
N PRO A 145 -2.72 0.64 -19.07
CA PRO A 145 -1.98 0.00 -20.15
C PRO A 145 -0.82 -0.84 -19.56
N GLY A 146 -0.46 -1.91 -20.26
CA GLY A 146 0.42 -2.97 -19.76
C GLY A 146 1.68 -2.48 -19.03
N SER A 147 2.09 -3.21 -17.99
CA SER A 147 3.39 -3.05 -17.35
C SER A 147 4.44 -3.74 -18.22
N SER A 148 5.53 -3.05 -18.51
CA SER A 148 6.53 -3.50 -19.49
C SER A 148 7.79 -4.10 -18.86
N MET A 149 7.85 -4.20 -17.53
CA MET A 149 9.10 -4.52 -16.82
C MET A 149 9.00 -5.77 -15.95
N ALA A 150 10.03 -6.61 -16.08
CA ALA A 150 10.34 -7.62 -15.07
C ALA A 150 10.64 -6.91 -13.73
N ALA A 151 10.29 -7.55 -12.61
CA ALA A 151 10.70 -7.07 -11.29
C ALA A 151 12.23 -6.92 -11.26
N ARG A 152 12.71 -5.73 -10.91
CA ARG A 152 14.13 -5.53 -10.66
C ARG A 152 14.50 -6.06 -9.28
N VAL A 153 15.76 -6.43 -9.12
CA VAL A 153 16.39 -6.70 -7.82
C VAL A 153 17.51 -5.70 -7.67
N ILE A 154 17.45 -4.86 -6.63
CA ILE A 154 18.54 -3.96 -6.28
C ILE A 154 19.55 -4.71 -5.40
N ASP A 155 20.82 -4.65 -5.79
CA ASP A 155 21.93 -4.77 -4.84
C ASP A 155 22.21 -3.36 -4.27
N VAL A 156 22.07 -3.21 -2.95
CA VAL A 156 22.24 -1.91 -2.30
C VAL A 156 23.67 -1.38 -2.42
N GLU A 157 24.65 -2.27 -2.53
CA GLU A 157 26.06 -1.91 -2.68
C GLU A 157 26.37 -1.35 -4.07
N ASP A 158 25.55 -1.66 -5.09
CA ASP A 158 25.64 -1.07 -6.42
C ASP A 158 25.02 0.34 -6.50
N VAL A 159 24.12 0.66 -5.56
CA VAL A 159 23.42 1.96 -5.51
C VAL A 159 24.16 2.97 -4.63
N LEU A 160 24.79 2.50 -3.56
CA LEU A 160 25.52 3.34 -2.63
C LEU A 160 26.97 3.57 -3.09
N PRO A 161 27.59 4.73 -2.76
CA PRO A 161 29.03 4.87 -2.87
C PRO A 161 29.74 3.79 -2.03
N PRO A 162 30.98 3.40 -2.38
CA PRO A 162 31.78 2.52 -1.55
C PRO A 162 31.85 3.03 -0.11
N VAL A 163 31.83 2.15 0.90
CA VAL A 163 31.81 2.54 2.33
C VAL A 163 32.90 3.57 2.66
N SER A 164 34.11 3.41 2.10
CA SER A 164 35.22 4.36 2.28
C SER A 164 34.99 5.77 1.71
N GLN A 165 33.95 5.95 0.89
CA GLN A 165 33.54 7.19 0.25
C GLN A 165 32.17 7.68 0.75
N ARG A 166 31.50 6.93 1.65
CA ARG A 166 30.22 7.32 2.24
C ARG A 166 30.46 8.44 3.27
N GLY A 167 30.01 9.66 2.97
CA GLY A 167 30.01 10.77 3.93
C GLY A 167 28.90 10.66 4.99
N ALA A 168 28.72 11.72 5.78
CA ALA A 168 27.73 11.78 6.88
C ALA A 168 26.26 11.58 6.44
N PHE A 169 25.99 11.65 5.13
CA PHE A 169 24.65 11.52 4.55
C PHE A 169 24.32 10.09 4.05
N PHE A 170 25.27 9.15 4.15
CA PHE A 170 25.08 7.77 3.68
C PHE A 170 25.23 6.76 4.83
N PRO A 171 24.47 5.64 4.82
CA PRO A 171 24.57 4.60 5.83
C PRO A 171 25.97 3.98 5.86
N GLN A 172 26.57 3.84 7.04
CA GLN A 172 27.92 3.28 7.22
C GLN A 172 27.93 1.76 7.49
N ARG A 173 26.74 1.16 7.53
CA ARG A 173 26.53 -0.27 7.74
C ARG A 173 26.39 -0.98 6.39
#